data_AF-A0AAD5PNE7-F1
#
_entry.id   AF-A0AAD5PNE7-F1
#
_cell.length_a   1.000
_cell.length_b   1.000
_cell.length_c   1.000
_cell.angle_alpha   90.00
_cell.angle_beta   90.00
_cell.angle_gamma   90.00
#
_symmetry.space_group_name_H-M   'P 1'
#
loop_
_entity.id
_entity.type
_entity.pdbx_description
1 polymer ?
#
loop_
_entity_poly.entity_id
_entity_poly.type
_entity_poly.pdbx_seq_one_letter_code
_entity_poly.pdbx_strand_id
1 'polypeptide(L)'
;MAIDAKHIVHLSLTEGLDRFWPFGQSVLETIFKVFKQKELLEDAILIYRISRAPERRIFKIDVGGMPAHMAMAFVDRVKNEMYQRRIPSSQGGSASMDATYSPISINEDFFFPQTADGKGSSVETLPGGANLGELDDLKYFNNKMARGLRIPSSYLPTGPDDAQVAMNDGRVGTAMIQEYRFNQYCERLQNIISQKLDDEFKMFLKWRGFNIDSSIFTIKFTPPQNFASYRQSELDKDRVATFQSMEAIPYMSKRFAMERFLGLPRKRSKKRKNVGRRKRGATTNQPIW
;
A
#
# COMPACT_ATOMS: atom_id res chain seq x y z
N MET A 1 38.24 -7.54 15.22
CA MET A 1 38.15 -8.95 14.77
C MET A 1 37.30 -8.98 13.51
N ALA A 2 37.82 -9.52 12.41
CA ALA A 2 37.01 -9.80 11.22
C ALA A 2 36.42 -11.22 11.35
N ILE A 3 35.14 -11.39 11.00
CA ILE A 3 34.46 -12.68 10.96
C ILE A 3 34.75 -13.32 9.59
N ASP A 4 35.20 -14.58 9.60
CA ASP A 4 35.45 -15.34 8.38
C ASP A 4 34.13 -15.68 7.66
N ALA A 5 34.14 -15.69 6.31
CA ALA A 5 32.95 -15.90 5.48
C ALA A 5 32.27 -17.25 5.76
N LYS A 6 33.03 -18.26 6.21
CA LYS A 6 32.51 -19.58 6.63
C LYS A 6 31.55 -19.52 7.83
N HIS A 7 31.51 -18.41 8.56
CA HIS A 7 30.61 -18.20 9.69
C HIS A 7 29.42 -17.30 9.34
N ILE A 8 29.23 -16.98 8.06
CA ILE A 8 28.16 -16.12 7.57
C ILE A 8 27.22 -16.95 6.70
N VAL A 9 25.95 -17.03 7.11
CA VAL A 9 24.89 -17.60 6.28
C VAL A 9 24.32 -16.50 5.38
N HIS A 10 24.47 -16.66 4.08
CA HIS A 10 23.93 -15.72 3.10
C HIS A 10 22.63 -16.24 2.49
N LEU A 11 21.53 -15.55 2.80
CA LEU A 11 20.21 -15.80 2.23
C LEU A 11 20.00 -14.83 1.06
N SER A 12 20.07 -15.34 -0.16
CA SER A 12 19.93 -14.53 -1.37
C SER A 12 18.89 -15.10 -2.31
N LEU A 13 18.31 -14.22 -3.12
CA LEU A 13 17.34 -14.55 -4.17
C LEU A 13 18.00 -14.89 -5.51
N THR A 14 19.33 -15.00 -5.54
CA THR A 14 20.04 -15.40 -6.75
C THR A 14 20.01 -16.91 -6.97
N GLU A 15 19.87 -17.32 -8.22
CA GLU A 15 19.96 -18.73 -8.64
C GLU A 15 21.40 -19.13 -9.01
N GLY A 16 22.37 -18.22 -8.84
CA GLY A 16 23.80 -18.48 -9.10
C GLY A 16 24.27 -18.15 -10.52
N LEU A 17 23.33 -17.83 -11.42
CA LEU A 17 23.59 -17.49 -12.83
C LEU A 17 23.35 -16.01 -13.14
N ASP A 18 22.97 -15.22 -12.14
CA ASP A 18 22.63 -13.81 -12.31
C ASP A 18 23.88 -12.92 -12.34
N ARG A 19 23.78 -11.80 -13.05
CA ARG A 19 24.82 -10.76 -13.08
C ARG A 19 25.23 -10.26 -11.69
N PHE A 20 24.35 -10.38 -10.70
CA PHE A 20 24.55 -9.89 -9.35
C PHE A 20 25.13 -10.93 -8.39
N TRP A 21 25.57 -12.09 -8.90
CA TRP A 21 26.30 -13.07 -8.09
C TRP A 21 27.58 -12.45 -7.51
N PRO A 22 27.92 -12.68 -6.23
CA PRO A 22 27.29 -13.62 -5.27
C PRO A 22 26.15 -13.04 -4.41
N PHE A 23 25.86 -11.73 -4.51
CA PHE A 23 24.99 -11.02 -3.55
C PHE A 23 23.49 -11.08 -3.92
N GLY A 24 23.17 -11.15 -5.20
CA GLY A 24 21.80 -11.22 -5.73
C GLY A 24 21.08 -9.87 -5.79
N GLN A 25 19.84 -9.90 -6.29
CA GLN A 25 18.99 -8.71 -6.47
C GLN A 25 17.93 -8.63 -5.37
N SER A 26 17.68 -7.42 -4.86
CA SER A 26 16.62 -7.20 -3.86
C SER A 26 15.23 -7.44 -4.44
N VAL A 27 14.31 -7.97 -3.62
CA VAL A 27 12.87 -8.02 -3.94
C VAL A 27 12.33 -6.65 -4.31
N LEU A 28 12.85 -5.62 -3.64
CA LEU A 28 12.38 -4.23 -3.76
C LEU A 28 12.97 -3.51 -4.97
N GLU A 29 13.92 -4.12 -5.69
CA GLU A 29 14.56 -3.48 -6.84
C GLU A 29 13.54 -3.08 -7.91
N THR A 30 12.51 -3.91 -8.10
CA THR A 30 11.42 -3.67 -9.05
C THR A 30 10.63 -2.39 -8.77
N ILE A 31 10.56 -1.97 -7.50
CA ILE A 31 9.81 -0.77 -7.09
C ILE A 31 10.70 0.42 -6.75
N PHE A 32 12.02 0.25 -6.68
CA PHE A 32 12.94 1.29 -6.20
C PHE A 32 12.78 2.61 -6.96
N LYS A 33 12.74 2.56 -8.29
CA LYS A 33 12.51 3.75 -9.13
C LYS A 33 11.17 4.42 -8.86
N VAL A 34 10.10 3.62 -8.73
CA VAL A 34 8.74 4.10 -8.46
C VAL A 34 8.66 4.75 -7.08
N PHE A 35 9.32 4.14 -6.07
CA PHE A 35 9.45 4.69 -4.73
C PHE A 35 10.14 6.05 -4.74
N LYS A 36 11.28 6.19 -5.44
CA LYS A 36 11.99 7.47 -5.54
C LYS A 36 11.18 8.57 -6.23
N GLN A 37 10.43 8.21 -7.27
CA GLN A 37 9.52 9.15 -7.93
C GLN A 37 8.38 9.58 -7.02
N LYS A 38 7.83 8.65 -6.24
CA LYS A 38 6.77 8.94 -5.26
C LYS A 38 7.28 9.86 -4.15
N GLU A 39 8.42 9.55 -3.55
CA GLU A 39 9.06 10.34 -2.48
C GLU A 39 9.30 11.78 -2.95
N LEU A 40 9.88 11.97 -4.14
CA LEU A 40 10.09 13.29 -4.72
C LEU A 40 8.77 14.06 -4.94
N LEU A 41 7.70 13.37 -5.33
CA LEU A 41 6.40 13.97 -5.57
C LEU A 41 5.70 14.35 -4.25
N GLU A 42 5.83 13.53 -3.20
CA GLU A 42 5.36 13.86 -1.85
C GLU A 42 6.04 15.14 -1.33
N ASP A 43 7.37 15.22 -1.48
CA ASP A 43 8.14 16.41 -1.10
C ASP A 43 7.76 17.65 -1.93
N ALA A 44 7.61 17.49 -3.25
CA ALA A 44 7.22 18.58 -4.14
C ALA A 44 5.82 19.13 -3.81
N ILE A 45 4.86 18.26 -3.47
CA ILE A 45 3.52 18.67 -3.03
C ILE A 45 3.59 19.41 -1.70
N LEU A 46 4.39 18.92 -0.74
CA LEU A 46 4.58 19.61 0.54
C LEU A 46 5.19 20.99 0.35
N ILE A 47 6.24 21.12 -0.47
CA ILE A 47 6.86 22.41 -0.80
C ILE A 47 5.85 23.33 -1.50
N TYR A 48 5.09 22.82 -2.47
CA TYR A 48 4.07 23.59 -3.17
C TYR A 48 2.98 24.08 -2.21
N ARG A 49 2.52 23.23 -1.28
CA ARG A 49 1.54 23.59 -0.25
C ARG A 49 2.10 24.62 0.73
N ILE A 50 3.34 24.48 1.21
CA ILE A 50 3.95 25.42 2.16
C ILE A 50 4.23 26.77 1.48
N SER A 51 4.80 26.76 0.27
CA SER A 51 5.21 27.99 -0.44
C SER A 51 4.05 28.82 -0.99
N ARG A 52 2.88 28.20 -1.23
CA ARG A 52 1.66 28.88 -1.71
C ARG A 52 0.50 28.88 -0.71
N ALA A 53 0.66 28.30 0.48
CA ALA A 53 -0.28 28.46 1.60
C ALA A 53 -0.46 29.92 2.02
N PRO A 54 0.60 30.76 2.08
CA PRO A 54 0.39 32.17 2.30
C PRO A 54 -0.16 32.84 1.03
N GLU A 55 -1.28 33.54 1.19
CA GLU A 55 -1.80 34.46 0.19
C GLU A 55 -0.78 35.59 -0.01
N ARG A 56 -0.23 35.73 -1.21
CA ARG A 56 0.66 36.85 -1.52
C ARG A 56 -0.17 38.06 -1.92
N ARG A 57 0.20 39.23 -1.44
CA ARG A 57 -0.51 40.48 -1.75
C ARG A 57 0.38 41.40 -2.56
N ILE A 58 -0.25 42.08 -3.52
CA ILE A 58 0.34 43.18 -4.27
C ILE A 58 -0.26 44.46 -3.69
N PHE A 59 0.57 45.24 -3.03
CA PHE A 59 0.21 46.56 -2.52
C PHE A 59 0.59 47.60 -3.57
N LYS A 60 -0.43 48.20 -4.18
CA LYS A 60 -0.27 49.36 -5.06
C LYS A 60 -0.45 50.61 -4.22
N ILE A 61 0.65 51.35 -4.01
CA ILE A 61 0.67 52.54 -3.17
C ILE A 61 0.64 53.77 -4.08
N ASP A 62 -0.35 54.62 -3.86
CA ASP A 62 -0.44 55.89 -4.58
C ASP A 62 0.67 56.85 -4.11
N VAL A 63 1.55 57.23 -5.04
CA VAL A 63 2.65 58.18 -4.80
C VAL A 63 2.34 59.58 -5.31
N GLY A 64 1.12 59.83 -5.81
CA GLY A 64 0.71 61.12 -6.35
C GLY A 64 1.58 61.55 -7.53
N GLY A 65 2.06 62.80 -7.48
CA GLY A 65 2.96 63.39 -8.49
C GLY A 65 4.45 63.27 -8.16
N MET A 66 4.86 62.36 -7.27
CA MET A 66 6.26 62.23 -6.88
C MET A 66 7.15 61.76 -8.05
N PRO A 67 8.37 62.30 -8.19
CA PRO A 67 9.36 61.76 -9.12
C PRO A 67 9.70 60.29 -8.81
N ALA A 68 9.92 59.47 -9.86
CA ALA A 68 10.13 58.03 -9.75
C ALA A 68 11.23 57.62 -8.74
N HIS A 69 12.30 58.42 -8.61
CA HIS A 69 13.39 58.17 -7.67
C HIS A 69 13.00 58.40 -6.19
N MET A 70 12.01 59.24 -5.91
CA MET A 70 11.48 59.48 -4.54
C MET A 70 10.29 58.57 -4.22
N ALA A 71 9.56 58.11 -5.24
CA ALA A 71 8.42 57.22 -5.09
C ALA A 71 8.79 55.90 -4.40
N MET A 72 9.91 55.27 -4.78
CA MET A 72 10.38 54.03 -4.12
C MET A 72 10.75 54.26 -2.66
N ALA A 73 11.40 55.37 -2.34
CA ALA A 73 11.74 55.71 -0.95
C ALA A 73 10.50 55.94 -0.07
N PHE A 74 9.41 56.46 -0.64
CA PHE A 74 8.13 56.57 0.05
C PHE A 74 7.47 55.20 0.25
N VAL A 75 7.45 54.36 -0.79
CA VAL A 75 6.94 52.98 -0.72
C VAL A 75 7.68 52.15 0.32
N ASP A 76 9.01 52.25 0.39
CA ASP A 76 9.82 51.54 1.39
C ASP A 76 9.54 52.01 2.82
N ARG A 77 9.21 53.29 3.01
CA ARG A 77 8.79 53.82 4.31
C ARG A 77 7.46 53.23 4.76
N VAL A 78 6.46 53.24 3.87
CA VAL A 78 5.13 52.66 4.14
C VAL A 78 5.23 51.15 4.39
N LYS A 79 6.07 50.46 3.62
CA LYS A 79 6.40 49.04 3.83
C LYS A 79 6.93 48.79 5.25
N ASN A 80 7.93 49.57 5.68
CA ASN A 80 8.52 49.41 7.00
C ASN A 80 7.55 49.73 8.14
N GLU A 81 6.67 50.72 7.97
CA GLU A 81 5.61 51.03 8.93
C GLU A 81 4.56 49.90 9.03
N MET A 82 4.16 49.29 7.91
CA MET A 82 3.23 48.16 7.92
C MET A 82 3.77 46.93 8.66
N TYR A 83 5.07 46.64 8.53
CA TYR A 83 5.68 45.45 9.15
C TYR A 83 6.16 45.68 10.60
N GLN A 84 6.10 46.90 11.13
CA GLN A 84 6.35 47.16 12.54
C GLN A 84 5.17 46.66 13.40
N ARG A 85 5.30 45.45 13.91
CA ARG A 85 4.34 44.88 14.87
C ARG A 85 4.42 45.69 16.17
N ARG A 86 3.33 46.35 16.56
CA ARG A 86 3.21 46.95 17.91
C ARG A 86 2.94 45.83 18.90
N ILE A 87 3.96 45.34 19.59
CA ILE A 87 3.81 44.42 20.72
C ILE A 87 3.50 45.28 21.95
N PRO A 88 2.33 45.11 22.60
CA PRO A 88 2.10 45.73 23.90
C PRO A 88 3.12 45.13 24.88
N SER A 89 3.91 45.98 25.55
CA SER A 89 4.83 45.51 26.58
C SER A 89 4.02 44.77 27.67
N SER A 90 4.48 43.60 28.11
CA SER A 90 3.82 42.83 29.17
C SER A 90 3.89 43.52 30.54
N GLN A 91 4.62 44.62 30.63
CA GLN A 91 4.72 45.45 31.82
C GLN A 91 4.00 46.77 31.53
N GLY A 92 2.77 46.87 32.03
CA GLY A 92 1.96 48.07 31.92
C GLY A 92 2.69 49.26 32.55
N GLY A 93 3.01 50.27 31.74
CA GLY A 93 3.35 51.61 32.23
C GLY A 93 4.64 52.25 31.73
N SER A 94 5.57 51.54 31.07
CA SER A 94 6.78 52.16 30.53
C SER A 94 6.70 52.37 29.02
N ALA A 95 6.68 53.63 28.61
CA ALA A 95 6.58 54.13 27.23
C ALA A 95 7.84 53.87 26.38
N SER A 96 8.33 52.64 26.36
CA SER A 96 9.43 52.20 25.51
C SER A 96 8.89 51.13 24.57
N MET A 97 8.40 51.59 23.42
CA MET A 97 7.92 50.73 22.34
C MET A 97 9.12 50.03 21.71
N ASP A 98 9.30 48.74 21.99
CA ASP A 98 10.29 47.91 21.32
C ASP A 98 9.75 47.48 19.95
N ALA A 99 10.16 48.21 18.91
CA ALA A 99 9.81 47.92 17.52
C ALA A 99 10.77 46.87 16.95
N THR A 100 10.62 45.62 17.35
CA THR A 100 11.44 44.53 16.80
C THR A 100 11.02 44.24 15.35
N TYR A 101 11.92 44.50 14.40
CA TYR A 101 11.78 44.20 12.97
C TYR A 101 11.54 42.70 12.76
N SER A 102 10.47 42.32 12.05
CA SER A 102 10.18 40.93 11.69
C SER A 102 10.61 40.65 10.24
N PRO A 103 11.81 40.07 10.01
CA PRO A 103 12.30 39.83 8.65
C PRO A 103 11.54 38.74 7.89
N ILE A 104 10.73 37.91 8.56
CA ILE A 104 10.03 36.78 7.93
C ILE A 104 8.85 37.26 7.05
N SER A 105 8.24 38.40 7.38
CA SER A 105 7.04 38.90 6.68
C SER A 105 7.33 39.75 5.43
N ILE A 106 8.59 40.12 5.19
CA ILE A 106 8.99 41.08 4.14
C ILE A 106 9.26 40.40 2.77
N ASN A 107 9.39 39.08 2.74
CA ASN A 107 9.79 38.35 1.53
C ASN A 107 8.61 37.84 0.68
N GLU A 108 7.36 38.10 1.08
CA GLU A 108 6.18 37.46 0.46
C GLU A 108 5.25 38.41 -0.29
N ASP A 109 5.22 39.70 0.07
CA ASP A 109 4.36 40.70 -0.56
C ASP A 109 5.14 41.65 -1.49
N PHE A 110 4.50 42.05 -2.58
CA PHE A 110 5.07 42.98 -3.56
C PHE A 110 4.51 44.38 -3.36
N PHE A 111 5.38 45.38 -3.40
CA PHE A 111 5.01 46.79 -3.27
C PHE A 111 5.39 47.53 -4.54
N PHE A 112 4.43 48.19 -5.18
CA PHE A 112 4.67 48.99 -6.37
C PHE A 112 4.14 50.40 -6.19
N PRO A 113 4.91 51.44 -6.57
CA PRO A 113 4.39 52.79 -6.68
C PRO A 113 3.41 52.87 -7.85
N GLN A 114 2.27 53.50 -7.64
CA GLN A 114 1.28 53.80 -8.66
C GLN A 114 1.02 55.31 -8.68
N THR A 115 0.94 55.90 -9.87
CA THR A 115 0.60 57.31 -10.06
C THR A 115 -0.90 57.53 -9.84
N ALA A 116 -1.28 58.69 -9.31
CA ALA A 116 -2.66 59.10 -9.04
C ALA A 116 -3.49 59.27 -10.32
N ASP A 117 -3.89 58.17 -10.95
CA ASP A 117 -4.82 58.13 -12.10
C ASP A 117 -6.27 57.89 -11.61
N GLY A 118 -6.59 58.40 -10.41
CA GLY A 118 -7.94 58.36 -9.82
C GLY A 118 -8.36 57.00 -9.20
N LYS A 119 -7.46 56.02 -9.12
CA LYS A 119 -7.76 54.68 -8.55
C LYS A 119 -7.35 54.49 -7.09
N GLY A 120 -6.58 55.43 -6.51
CA GLY A 120 -6.09 55.35 -5.14
C GLY A 120 -5.18 54.14 -4.89
N SER A 121 -4.81 53.93 -3.62
CA SER A 121 -4.05 52.74 -3.22
C SER A 121 -4.96 51.51 -3.20
N SER A 122 -4.48 50.37 -3.70
CA SER A 122 -5.25 49.13 -3.77
C SER A 122 -4.42 47.92 -3.36
N VAL A 123 -5.10 46.90 -2.85
CA VAL A 123 -4.50 45.61 -2.49
C VAL A 123 -5.09 44.55 -3.40
N GLU A 124 -4.22 43.93 -4.20
CA GLU A 124 -4.60 42.79 -5.05
C GLU A 124 -4.05 41.51 -4.44
N THR A 125 -4.91 40.54 -4.17
CA THR A 125 -4.50 39.22 -3.72
C THR A 125 -4.09 38.39 -4.93
N LEU A 126 -2.86 37.88 -4.93
CA LEU A 126 -2.49 36.83 -5.86
C LEU A 126 -3.21 35.55 -5.42
N PRO A 127 -3.92 34.87 -6.34
CA PRO A 127 -4.55 33.60 -5.98
C PRO A 127 -3.47 32.65 -5.48
N GLY A 128 -3.74 32.02 -4.33
CA GLY A 128 -2.90 30.94 -3.81
C GLY A 128 -2.84 29.76 -4.77
N GLY A 129 -2.21 28.67 -4.34
CA GLY A 129 -2.21 27.44 -5.13
C GLY A 129 -3.64 26.93 -5.36
N ALA A 130 -4.09 26.84 -6.62
CA ALA A 130 -5.29 26.08 -6.98
C ALA A 130 -4.98 24.57 -6.99
N ASN A 131 -6.02 23.73 -6.83
CA ASN A 131 -5.94 22.26 -6.89
C ASN A 131 -5.02 21.58 -5.86
N LEU A 132 -4.81 22.19 -4.69
CA LEU A 132 -3.98 21.63 -3.61
C LEU A 132 -4.52 20.30 -3.04
N GLY A 133 -5.78 19.94 -3.33
CA GLY A 133 -6.44 18.74 -2.82
C GLY A 133 -6.42 17.53 -3.77
N GLU A 134 -6.06 17.71 -5.05
CA GLU A 134 -5.99 16.59 -5.99
C GLU A 134 -4.72 15.78 -5.76
N LEU A 135 -4.89 14.54 -5.31
CA LEU A 135 -3.79 13.61 -4.98
C LEU A 135 -3.77 12.40 -5.92
N ASP A 136 -4.31 12.54 -7.13
CA ASP A 136 -4.45 11.41 -8.05
C ASP A 136 -3.10 10.87 -8.53
N ASP A 137 -2.10 11.74 -8.68
CA ASP A 137 -0.72 11.31 -8.96
C ASP A 137 -0.14 10.46 -7.83
N LEU A 138 -0.35 10.86 -6.57
CA LEU A 138 0.08 10.07 -5.41
C LEU A 138 -0.63 8.71 -5.38
N LYS A 139 -1.93 8.66 -5.65
CA LYS A 139 -2.68 7.40 -5.75
C LYS A 139 -2.13 6.51 -6.87
N TYR A 140 -1.85 7.09 -8.03
CA TYR A 140 -1.27 6.35 -9.16
C TYR A 140 0.08 5.72 -8.80
N PHE A 141 1.00 6.47 -8.19
CA PHE A 141 2.30 5.94 -7.79
C PHE A 141 2.19 4.91 -6.66
N ASN A 142 1.27 5.09 -5.71
CA ASN A 142 1.00 4.11 -4.66
C ASN A 142 0.48 2.80 -5.24
N ASN A 143 -0.49 2.87 -6.16
CA ASN A 143 -1.03 1.70 -6.86
C ASN A 143 0.01 1.01 -7.74
N LYS A 144 0.87 1.78 -8.40
CA LYS A 144 1.97 1.25 -9.20
C LYS A 144 2.99 0.51 -8.32
N MET A 145 3.25 1.01 -7.11
CA MET A 145 4.12 0.36 -6.13
C MET A 145 3.53 -0.94 -5.60
N ALA A 146 2.25 -0.93 -5.19
CA ALA A 146 1.54 -2.13 -4.74
C ALA A 146 1.53 -3.23 -5.82
N ARG A 147 1.27 -2.85 -7.08
CA ARG A 147 1.35 -3.77 -8.23
C ARG A 147 2.77 -4.29 -8.47
N GLY A 148 3.80 -3.44 -8.32
CA GLY A 148 5.20 -3.85 -8.45
C GLY A 148 5.63 -4.87 -7.39
N LEU A 149 5.12 -4.73 -6.16
CA LEU A 149 5.28 -5.71 -5.07
C LEU A 149 4.39 -6.96 -5.22
N ARG A 150 3.54 -7.01 -6.24
CA ARG A 150 2.56 -8.07 -6.48
C ARG A 150 1.53 -8.21 -5.34
N ILE A 151 1.36 -7.17 -4.52
CA ILE A 151 0.42 -7.17 -3.41
C ILE A 151 -1.01 -7.10 -3.99
N PRO A 152 -1.94 -7.97 -3.56
CA PRO A 152 -3.34 -7.89 -3.96
C PRO A 152 -3.96 -6.54 -3.61
N SER A 153 -4.81 -6.00 -4.48
CA SER A 153 -5.50 -4.73 -4.19
C SER A 153 -6.43 -4.82 -2.97
N SER A 154 -6.88 -6.03 -2.60
CA SER A 154 -7.67 -6.28 -1.39
C SER A 154 -6.94 -5.90 -0.11
N TYR A 155 -5.59 -5.90 -0.11
CA TYR A 155 -4.80 -5.64 1.10
C TYR A 155 -4.49 -4.15 1.30
N LEU A 156 -4.63 -3.35 0.26
CA LEU A 156 -4.27 -1.93 0.28
C LEU A 156 -5.34 -1.12 -0.49
N PRO A 157 -6.51 -0.85 0.12
CA PRO A 157 -7.50 0.03 -0.48
C PRO A 157 -6.92 1.46 -0.51
N THR A 158 -6.51 1.94 -1.68
CA THR A 158 -5.84 3.24 -1.85
C THR A 158 -6.80 4.37 -2.23
N GLY A 159 -8.11 4.10 -2.30
CA GLY A 159 -9.12 5.10 -2.59
C GLY A 159 -10.55 4.64 -2.24
N PRO A 160 -11.51 5.58 -2.22
CA PRO A 160 -12.93 5.28 -2.00
C PRO A 160 -13.50 4.31 -3.05
N ASP A 161 -12.98 4.34 -4.28
CA ASP A 161 -13.35 3.40 -5.36
C ASP A 161 -12.83 1.97 -5.13
N ASP A 162 -11.81 1.80 -4.27
CA ASP A 162 -11.26 0.50 -3.85
C ASP A 162 -11.83 0.03 -2.49
N ALA A 163 -12.44 0.93 -1.70
CA ALA A 163 -13.03 0.62 -0.40
C ALA A 163 -14.47 0.07 -0.52
N GLN A 164 -15.16 0.35 -1.63
CA GLN A 164 -16.44 -0.27 -1.96
C GLN A 164 -16.26 -1.45 -2.93
N VAL A 165 -15.48 -2.45 -2.53
CA VAL A 165 -15.65 -3.78 -3.13
C VAL A 165 -16.93 -4.37 -2.56
N ALA A 166 -18.07 -3.88 -3.04
CA ALA A 166 -19.30 -4.63 -2.98
C ALA A 166 -18.99 -6.02 -3.54
N MET A 167 -19.27 -7.06 -2.75
CA MET A 167 -19.23 -8.47 -3.18
C MET A 167 -20.14 -8.61 -4.41
N ASN A 168 -19.58 -8.38 -5.58
CA ASN A 168 -20.27 -8.52 -6.85
C ASN A 168 -19.71 -9.75 -7.54
N ASP A 169 -20.62 -10.56 -8.07
CA ASP A 169 -20.60 -12.00 -8.41
C ASP A 169 -19.58 -12.44 -9.51
N GLY A 170 -18.47 -11.73 -9.63
CA GLY A 170 -17.34 -12.04 -10.53
C GLY A 170 -16.02 -11.41 -10.10
N ARG A 171 -16.03 -10.39 -9.23
CA ARG A 171 -14.82 -9.76 -8.67
C ARG A 171 -14.19 -10.58 -7.55
N VAL A 172 -14.97 -11.40 -6.85
CA VAL A 172 -14.46 -12.38 -5.87
C VAL A 172 -13.45 -13.31 -6.55
N GLY A 173 -13.80 -13.86 -7.73
CA GLY A 173 -12.88 -14.69 -8.51
C GLY A 173 -11.57 -13.97 -8.87
N THR A 174 -11.63 -12.71 -9.30
CA THR A 174 -10.41 -11.93 -9.61
C THR A 174 -9.56 -11.62 -8.39
N ALA A 175 -10.16 -11.29 -7.24
CA ALA A 175 -9.46 -11.09 -5.98
C ALA A 175 -8.77 -12.39 -5.52
N MET A 176 -9.50 -13.52 -5.58
CA MET A 176 -8.96 -14.85 -5.27
C MET A 176 -7.79 -15.26 -6.18
N ILE A 177 -7.81 -14.87 -7.46
CA ILE A 177 -6.71 -15.13 -8.40
C ILE A 177 -5.47 -14.29 -8.05
N GLN A 178 -5.64 -13.01 -7.72
CA GLN A 178 -4.53 -12.15 -7.32
C GLN A 178 -3.88 -12.65 -6.02
N GLU A 179 -4.69 -12.99 -5.02
CA GLU A 179 -4.22 -13.58 -3.76
C GLU A 179 -3.51 -14.91 -3.97
N TYR A 180 -4.00 -15.79 -4.86
CA TYR A 180 -3.30 -17.03 -5.20
C TYR A 180 -1.93 -16.78 -5.81
N ARG A 181 -1.82 -15.85 -6.75
CA ARG A 181 -0.54 -15.48 -7.38
C ARG A 181 0.43 -14.91 -6.35
N PHE A 182 -0.07 -14.12 -5.39
CA PHE A 182 0.72 -13.60 -4.29
C PHE A 182 1.22 -14.71 -3.36
N ASN A 183 0.35 -15.65 -2.97
CA ASN A 183 0.76 -16.81 -2.15
C ASN A 183 1.81 -17.67 -2.85
N GLN A 184 1.65 -17.96 -4.14
CA GLN A 184 2.66 -18.67 -4.94
C GLN A 184 3.98 -17.89 -5.05
N TYR A 185 3.93 -16.56 -5.00
CA TYR A 185 5.12 -15.74 -4.92
C TYR A 185 5.80 -15.85 -3.54
N CYS A 186 5.04 -15.80 -2.44
CA CYS A 186 5.56 -16.00 -1.09
C CYS A 186 6.15 -17.42 -0.88
N GLU A 187 5.49 -18.46 -1.37
CA GLU A 187 5.99 -19.85 -1.32
C GLU A 187 7.33 -19.98 -2.04
N ARG A 188 7.52 -19.31 -3.18
CA ARG A 188 8.82 -19.29 -3.87
C ARG A 188 9.91 -18.64 -3.02
N LEU A 189 9.63 -17.49 -2.41
CA LEU A 189 10.58 -16.83 -1.51
C LEU A 189 10.91 -17.71 -0.29
N GLN A 190 9.90 -18.35 0.30
CA GLN A 190 10.09 -19.30 1.39
C GLN A 190 10.98 -20.46 0.98
N ASN A 191 10.78 -21.04 -0.21
CA ASN A 191 11.57 -22.18 -0.69
C ASN A 191 13.06 -21.83 -0.85
N ILE A 192 13.37 -20.64 -1.36
CA ILE A 192 14.76 -20.16 -1.51
C ILE A 192 15.45 -20.08 -0.14
N ILE A 193 14.78 -19.52 0.87
CA ILE A 193 15.32 -19.41 2.24
C ILE A 193 15.37 -20.78 2.92
N SER A 194 14.32 -21.59 2.76
CA SER A 194 14.18 -22.91 3.38
C SER A 194 15.29 -23.85 2.96
N GLN A 195 15.77 -23.77 1.71
CA GLN A 195 16.87 -24.59 1.23
C GLN A 195 18.14 -24.35 2.06
N LYS A 196 18.52 -23.09 2.28
CA LYS A 196 19.71 -22.77 3.08
C LYS A 196 19.55 -23.14 4.54
N LEU A 197 18.36 -22.97 5.11
CA LEU A 197 18.08 -23.42 6.47
C LEU A 197 18.13 -24.95 6.61
N ASP A 198 17.66 -25.68 5.60
CA ASP A 198 17.72 -27.15 5.56
C ASP A 198 19.17 -27.64 5.50
N ASP A 199 20.00 -27.04 4.64
CA ASP A 199 21.44 -27.35 4.51
C ASP A 199 22.17 -27.13 5.84
N GLU A 200 22.01 -25.95 6.45
CA GLU A 200 22.66 -25.58 7.72
C GLU A 200 22.19 -26.46 8.89
N PHE A 201 20.90 -26.77 8.96
CA PHE A 201 20.36 -27.64 10.01
C PHE A 201 20.87 -29.07 9.88
N LYS A 202 20.97 -29.60 8.66
CA LYS A 202 21.55 -30.92 8.40
C LYS A 202 23.03 -30.96 8.79
N MET A 203 23.79 -29.89 8.48
CA MET A 203 25.18 -29.76 8.92
C MET A 203 25.27 -29.74 10.45
N PHE A 204 24.39 -28.99 11.12
CA PHE A 204 24.31 -28.93 12.57
C PHE A 204 24.02 -30.29 13.21
N LEU A 205 23.07 -31.07 12.67
CA LEU A 205 22.76 -32.41 13.17
C LEU A 205 23.95 -33.36 13.07
N LYS A 206 24.65 -33.34 11.93
CA LYS A 206 25.88 -34.12 11.73
C LYS A 206 26.97 -33.72 12.73
N TRP A 207 27.17 -32.42 12.93
CA TRP A 207 28.14 -31.90 13.89
C TRP A 207 27.80 -32.28 15.34
N ARG A 208 26.52 -32.33 15.70
CA ARG A 208 26.05 -32.81 17.01
C ARG A 208 26.15 -34.33 17.20
N GLY A 209 26.45 -35.10 16.16
CA GLY A 209 26.56 -36.56 16.23
C GLY A 209 25.26 -37.33 16.01
N PHE A 210 24.19 -36.68 15.52
CA PHE A 210 22.98 -37.39 15.13
C PHE A 210 23.19 -38.09 13.79
N ASN A 211 23.02 -39.42 13.76
CA ASN A 211 23.14 -40.22 12.54
C ASN A 211 21.77 -40.40 11.86
N ILE A 212 21.18 -39.28 11.40
CA ILE A 212 19.96 -39.28 10.62
C ILE A 212 20.34 -39.03 9.16
N ASP A 213 19.90 -39.90 8.25
CA ASP A 213 20.12 -39.67 6.83
C ASP A 213 19.42 -38.38 6.39
N SER A 214 20.19 -37.51 5.74
CA SER A 214 19.74 -36.21 5.23
C SER A 214 18.65 -36.34 4.17
N SER A 215 18.45 -37.53 3.59
CA SER A 215 17.38 -37.82 2.63
C SER A 215 16.00 -38.05 3.27
N ILE A 216 15.95 -38.37 4.57
CA ILE A 216 14.71 -38.79 5.26
C ILE A 216 13.74 -37.61 5.46
N PHE A 217 14.26 -36.39 5.55
CA PHE A 217 13.46 -35.21 5.85
C PHE A 217 13.93 -33.96 5.10
N THR A 218 13.04 -32.99 5.04
CA THR A 218 13.30 -31.66 4.47
C THR A 218 12.57 -30.64 5.33
N ILE A 219 13.30 -29.61 5.77
CA ILE A 219 12.69 -28.47 6.43
C ILE A 219 11.91 -27.66 5.40
N LYS A 220 10.66 -27.34 5.76
CA LYS A 220 9.77 -26.50 4.97
C LYS A 220 9.09 -25.51 5.89
N PHE A 221 8.93 -24.28 5.41
CA PHE A 221 8.04 -23.33 6.06
C PHE A 221 6.59 -23.77 5.97
N THR A 222 5.79 -23.31 6.92
CA THR A 222 4.33 -23.40 6.82
C THR A 222 3.87 -22.60 5.61
N PRO A 223 2.97 -23.15 4.77
CA PRO A 223 2.44 -22.40 3.64
C PRO A 223 1.76 -21.12 4.14
N PRO A 224 1.87 -20.00 3.39
CA PRO A 224 1.12 -18.80 3.70
C PRO A 224 -0.38 -19.11 3.77
N GLN A 225 -1.09 -18.40 4.66
CA GLN A 225 -2.49 -18.57 5.08
C GLN A 225 -3.37 -19.50 4.21
N ASN A 226 -4.05 -20.47 4.87
CA ASN A 226 -4.74 -21.60 4.25
C ASN A 226 -5.99 -21.22 3.41
N PHE A 227 -5.77 -20.60 2.24
CA PHE A 227 -6.80 -20.26 1.26
C PHE A 227 -7.37 -21.49 0.55
N ALA A 228 -6.68 -22.64 0.64
CA ALA A 228 -7.20 -23.89 0.12
C ALA A 228 -8.56 -24.21 0.77
N SER A 229 -8.74 -23.91 2.07
CA SER A 229 -10.01 -24.13 2.76
C SER A 229 -11.17 -23.24 2.25
N TYR A 230 -10.93 -21.95 2.05
CA TYR A 230 -11.93 -21.00 1.51
C TYR A 230 -12.26 -21.30 0.04
N ARG A 231 -11.24 -21.49 -0.81
CA ARG A 231 -11.42 -21.91 -2.20
C ARG A 231 -12.15 -23.25 -2.28
N GLN A 232 -11.77 -24.22 -1.43
CA GLN A 232 -12.43 -25.51 -1.41
C GLN A 232 -13.90 -25.37 -0.99
N SER A 233 -14.21 -24.47 -0.06
CA SER A 233 -15.59 -24.20 0.37
C SER A 233 -16.43 -23.56 -0.76
N GLU A 234 -15.88 -22.58 -1.49
CA GLU A 234 -16.55 -22.00 -2.67
C GLU A 234 -16.72 -23.03 -3.80
N LEU A 235 -15.67 -23.78 -4.12
CA LEU A 235 -15.77 -24.87 -5.11
C LEU A 235 -16.80 -25.92 -4.69
N ASP A 236 -16.88 -26.24 -3.41
CA ASP A 236 -17.87 -27.19 -2.90
C ASP A 236 -19.29 -26.61 -2.95
N LYS A 237 -19.47 -25.31 -2.72
CA LYS A 237 -20.75 -24.60 -2.92
C LYS A 237 -21.19 -24.67 -4.38
N ASP A 238 -20.31 -24.37 -5.34
CA ASP A 238 -20.60 -24.46 -6.78
C ASP A 238 -20.89 -25.90 -7.23
N ARG A 239 -20.10 -26.85 -6.74
CA ARG A 239 -20.30 -28.29 -7.03
C ARG A 239 -21.61 -28.81 -6.47
N VAL A 240 -22.00 -28.38 -5.27
CA VAL A 240 -23.28 -28.74 -4.65
C VAL A 240 -24.44 -28.12 -5.42
N ALA A 241 -24.36 -26.84 -5.81
CA ALA A 241 -25.38 -26.19 -6.63
C ALA A 241 -25.54 -26.89 -7.99
N THR A 242 -24.43 -27.21 -8.67
CA THR A 242 -24.44 -27.96 -9.93
C THR A 242 -24.97 -29.39 -9.75
N PHE A 243 -24.65 -30.04 -8.63
CA PHE A 243 -25.17 -31.37 -8.34
C PHE A 243 -26.69 -31.34 -8.09
N GLN A 244 -27.21 -30.34 -7.38
CA GLN A 244 -28.66 -30.19 -7.14
C GLN A 244 -29.44 -29.98 -8.45
N SER A 245 -28.93 -29.17 -9.37
CA SER A 245 -29.58 -28.98 -10.68
C SER A 245 -29.54 -30.24 -11.55
N MET A 246 -28.44 -31.00 -11.50
CA MET A 246 -28.28 -32.24 -12.28
C MET A 246 -29.02 -33.44 -11.67
N GLU A 247 -29.24 -33.48 -10.35
CA GLU A 247 -30.01 -34.54 -9.68
C GLU A 247 -31.49 -34.54 -10.12
N ALA A 248 -32.03 -33.38 -10.51
CA ALA A 248 -33.40 -33.27 -11.01
C ALA A 248 -33.60 -33.91 -12.40
N ILE A 249 -32.54 -34.25 -13.13
CA ILE A 249 -32.63 -34.83 -14.48
C ILE A 249 -32.87 -36.36 -14.39
N PRO A 250 -34.02 -36.89 -14.87
CA PRO A 250 -34.42 -38.29 -14.66
C PRO A 250 -33.44 -39.34 -15.23
N TYR A 251 -32.72 -38.99 -16.30
CA TYR A 251 -31.87 -39.92 -17.04
C TYR A 251 -30.44 -40.04 -16.47
N MET A 252 -30.09 -39.27 -15.44
CA MET A 252 -28.73 -39.28 -14.88
C MET A 252 -28.65 -40.18 -13.64
N SER A 253 -27.73 -41.16 -13.66
CA SER A 253 -27.52 -41.98 -12.46
C SER A 253 -26.91 -41.15 -11.32
N LYS A 254 -27.47 -41.22 -10.11
CA LYS A 254 -26.92 -40.53 -8.92
C LYS A 254 -25.45 -40.86 -8.67
N ARG A 255 -25.01 -42.05 -9.07
CA ARG A 255 -23.61 -42.48 -8.96
C ARG A 255 -22.70 -41.69 -9.90
N PHE A 256 -23.11 -41.52 -11.15
CA PHE A 256 -22.39 -40.74 -12.14
C PHE A 256 -22.36 -39.25 -11.75
N ALA A 257 -23.49 -38.71 -11.31
CA ALA A 257 -23.57 -37.32 -10.85
C ALA A 257 -22.63 -37.02 -9.66
N MET A 258 -22.55 -37.91 -8.67
CA MET A 258 -21.63 -37.76 -7.53
C MET A 258 -20.15 -37.88 -7.93
N GLU A 259 -19.82 -38.70 -8.92
CA GLU A 259 -18.43 -38.88 -9.39
C GLU A 259 -17.99 -37.70 -10.26
N ARG A 260 -18.88 -37.22 -11.14
CA ARG A 260 -18.59 -36.16 -12.10
C ARG A 260 -18.64 -34.76 -11.49
N PHE A 261 -19.64 -34.45 -10.65
CA PHE A 261 -19.87 -33.08 -10.15
C PHE A 261 -19.32 -32.84 -8.74
N LEU A 262 -19.33 -33.84 -7.85
CA LEU A 262 -18.78 -33.70 -6.49
C LEU A 262 -17.32 -34.16 -6.37
N GLY A 263 -16.71 -34.67 -7.46
CA GLY A 263 -15.30 -35.09 -7.48
C GLY A 263 -14.97 -36.25 -6.53
N LEU A 264 -15.95 -37.06 -6.12
CA LEU A 264 -15.75 -38.14 -5.17
C LEU A 264 -15.14 -39.38 -5.85
N PRO A 265 -13.94 -39.85 -5.45
CA PRO A 265 -13.34 -41.02 -6.05
C PRO A 265 -14.20 -42.28 -5.79
N ARG A 266 -14.24 -43.21 -6.76
CA ARG A 266 -15.08 -44.44 -6.73
C ARG A 266 -15.04 -45.20 -5.41
N LYS A 267 -13.88 -45.26 -4.74
CA LYS A 267 -13.71 -45.93 -3.44
C LYS A 267 -14.49 -45.22 -2.31
N ARG A 268 -14.52 -43.88 -2.28
CA ARG A 268 -15.29 -43.09 -1.29
C ARG A 268 -16.80 -43.18 -1.53
N SER A 269 -17.25 -43.21 -2.80
CA SER A 269 -18.67 -43.36 -3.14
C SER A 269 -19.25 -44.72 -2.70
N LYS A 270 -18.47 -45.81 -2.82
CA LYS A 270 -18.86 -47.14 -2.29
C LYS A 270 -18.92 -47.15 -0.76
N LYS A 271 -17.91 -46.58 -0.07
CA LYS A 271 -17.92 -46.44 1.40
C LYS A 271 -19.14 -45.66 1.89
N ARG A 272 -19.49 -44.54 1.25
CA ARG A 272 -20.65 -43.71 1.61
C ARG A 272 -21.98 -44.44 1.41
N LYS A 273 -22.13 -45.25 0.35
CA LYS A 273 -23.31 -46.14 0.17
C LYS A 273 -23.43 -47.19 1.27
N ASN A 274 -22.32 -47.81 1.68
CA ASN A 274 -22.34 -48.78 2.78
C ASN A 274 -22.68 -48.14 4.13
N VAL A 275 -22.16 -46.93 4.41
CA VAL A 275 -22.55 -46.15 5.59
C VAL A 275 -24.03 -45.76 5.54
N GLY A 276 -24.54 -45.34 4.38
CA GLY A 276 -25.96 -45.04 4.20
C GLY A 276 -26.87 -46.26 4.40
N ARG A 277 -26.46 -47.45 3.92
CA ARG A 277 -27.17 -48.71 4.17
C ARG A 277 -27.15 -49.09 5.65
N ARG A 278 -26.01 -48.93 6.34
CA ARG A 278 -25.89 -49.16 7.78
C ARG A 278 -26.79 -48.22 8.59
N LYS A 279 -26.87 -46.93 8.23
CA LYS A 279 -27.75 -45.96 8.91
C LYS A 279 -29.25 -46.25 8.69
N ARG A 280 -29.64 -46.73 7.49
CA ARG A 280 -31.02 -47.16 7.22
C ARG A 280 -31.39 -48.47 7.91
N GLY A 281 -30.44 -49.41 8.03
CA GLY A 281 -30.64 -50.64 8.80
C GLY A 281 -30.72 -50.42 10.32
N ALA A 282 -30.14 -49.33 10.82
CA ALA A 282 -30.22 -48.97 12.24
C ALA A 282 -31.53 -48.24 12.63
N THR A 283 -32.25 -47.68 11.66
CA THR A 283 -33.55 -47.00 11.91
C THR A 283 -34.73 -47.98 11.93
N THR A 284 -34.57 -49.20 11.43
CA THR A 284 -35.61 -50.26 11.49
C THR A 284 -35.65 -51.00 12.84
N ASN A 285 -34.69 -50.74 13.75
CA ASN A 285 -34.58 -51.38 15.07
C ASN A 285 -34.76 -50.37 16.22
N GLN A 286 -35.79 -49.52 16.15
CA GLN A 286 -36.32 -48.91 17.38
C GLN A 286 -37.46 -49.80 17.89
N PRO A 287 -37.39 -50.32 19.13
CA PRO A 287 -38.49 -51.11 19.68
C PRO A 287 -39.69 -50.19 19.86
N ILE A 288 -40.78 -50.55 19.18
CA ILE A 288 -42.12 -50.02 19.44
C ILE A 288 -42.55 -50.65 20.77
N TRP A 289 -42.85 -49.82 21.77
CA TRP A 289 -43.82 -50.19 22.81
C TRP A 289 -45.21 -49.91 22.26
#